data_AF-A0A0L0QS64-F1
#
_entry.id   AF-A0A0L0QS64-F1
#
_cell.length_a   1.000
_cell.length_b   1.000
_cell.length_c   1.000
_cell.angle_alpha   90.00
_cell.angle_beta   90.00
_cell.angle_gamma   90.00
#
_symmetry.space_group_name_H-M   'P 1'
#
loop_
_entity.id
_entity.type
_entity.pdbx_description
1 polymer ?
#
loop_
_entity_poly.entity_id
_entity_poly.type
_entity_poly.pdbx_seq_one_letter_code
_entity_poly.pdbx_strand_id
1 'polypeptide(L)'
;MKKIVTIFIILLIISIYTFFLSYWAGSYLMLEPDWQERIVLTPDSVKDPRDIYFFDKWVFAFQTYPVRTITFLLSASAVVGFCIFFVRKFIRKRKSNQEI
;
A
#
# COMPACT_ATOMS: atom_id res chain seq x y z
N MET A 1 -22.84 -5.75 -12.30
CA MET A 1 -22.04 -6.67 -11.45
C MET A 1 -20.70 -7.00 -12.09
N LYS A 2 -20.66 -7.61 -13.28
CA LYS A 2 -19.39 -7.96 -14.00
C LYS A 2 -18.41 -6.78 -14.12
N LYS A 3 -18.86 -5.63 -14.62
CA LYS A 3 -18.02 -4.40 -14.75
C LYS A 3 -17.39 -3.94 -13.43
N ILE A 4 -18.14 -4.00 -12.32
CA ILE A 4 -17.66 -3.59 -10.99
C ILE A 4 -16.56 -4.53 -10.50
N VAL A 5 -16.75 -5.85 -10.71
CA VAL A 5 -15.75 -6.86 -10.37
C VAL A 5 -14.50 -6.69 -11.22
N THR A 6 -14.63 -6.39 -12.51
CA THR A 6 -13.49 -6.09 -13.40
C THR A 6 -12.71 -4.87 -12.90
N ILE A 7 -13.39 -3.77 -12.56
CA ILE A 7 -12.74 -2.56 -12.01
C ILE A 7 -12.01 -2.89 -10.70
N PHE A 8 -12.63 -3.67 -9.82
CA PHE A 8 -12.01 -4.10 -8.57
C PHE A 8 -10.71 -4.89 -8.81
N ILE A 9 -10.72 -5.86 -9.75
CA ILE A 9 -9.54 -6.65 -10.07
C ILE A 9 -8.42 -5.76 -10.64
N ILE A 10 -8.76 -4.81 -11.52
CA ILE A 10 -7.78 -3.87 -12.07
C ILE A 10 -7.16 -3.01 -10.95
N LEU A 11 -7.98 -2.45 -10.06
CA LEU A 11 -7.50 -1.65 -8.93
C LEU A 11 -6.63 -2.46 -7.98
N LEU A 12 -6.98 -3.74 -7.76
CA LEU A 12 -6.18 -4.65 -6.94
C LEU A 12 -4.80 -4.89 -7.56
N ILE A 13 -4.74 -5.16 -8.87
CA ILE A 13 -3.46 -5.35 -9.58
C ILE A 13 -2.62 -4.08 -9.52
N ILE A 14 -3.22 -2.91 -9.78
CA ILE A 14 -2.53 -1.61 -9.69
C ILE A 14 -1.98 -1.41 -8.28
N SER A 15 -2.77 -1.69 -7.25
CA SER A 15 -2.36 -1.52 -5.85
C SER A 15 -1.19 -2.43 -5.49
N ILE A 16 -1.25 -3.72 -5.83
CA ILE A 16 -0.16 -4.66 -5.55
C ILE A 16 1.11 -4.27 -6.31
N TYR A 17 0.98 -3.90 -7.59
CA TYR A 17 2.13 -3.54 -8.42
C TYR A 17 2.81 -2.25 -7.91
N THR A 18 2.02 -1.22 -7.60
CA THR A 18 2.56 0.04 -7.09
C THR A 18 3.13 -0.10 -5.68
N PHE A 19 2.54 -0.94 -4.83
CA PHE A 19 3.12 -1.32 -3.53
C PHE A 19 4.52 -1.92 -3.70
N PHE A 20 4.66 -2.89 -4.62
CA PHE A 20 5.96 -3.53 -4.87
C PHE A 20 7.00 -2.54 -5.39
N LEU A 21 6.61 -1.64 -6.30
CA LEU A 21 7.52 -0.61 -6.80
C LEU A 21 7.95 0.38 -5.72
N SER A 22 7.05 0.79 -4.83
CA SER A 22 7.39 1.68 -3.71
C SER A 22 8.29 0.96 -2.70
N TYR A 23 8.02 -0.30 -2.39
CA TYR A 23 8.87 -1.12 -1.54
C TYR A 23 10.29 -1.29 -2.12
N TRP A 24 10.37 -1.62 -3.41
CA TRP A 24 11.62 -1.74 -4.14
C TRP A 24 12.39 -0.41 -4.14
N ALA A 25 11.71 0.70 -4.39
CA ALA A 25 12.32 2.03 -4.33
C ALA A 25 12.86 2.35 -2.92
N GLY A 26 12.10 2.03 -1.88
CA GLY A 26 12.52 2.22 -0.49
C GLY A 26 13.75 1.41 -0.09
N SER A 27 13.99 0.28 -0.75
CA SER A 27 15.17 -0.54 -0.49
C SER A 27 16.48 0.16 -0.87
N TYR A 28 16.46 1.10 -1.83
CA TYR A 28 17.66 1.84 -2.22
C TYR A 28 18.19 2.78 -1.13
N LEU A 29 17.37 3.16 -0.15
CA LEU A 29 17.79 3.97 1.00
C LEU A 29 19.01 3.35 1.71
N MET A 30 19.09 2.02 1.79
CA MET A 30 20.20 1.34 2.46
C MET A 30 21.53 1.42 1.70
N LEU A 31 21.48 1.81 0.42
CA LEU A 31 22.64 1.91 -0.48
C LEU A 31 23.15 3.35 -0.60
N GLU A 32 22.41 4.33 -0.10
CA GLU A 32 22.82 5.72 -0.12
C GLU A 32 23.92 5.96 0.92
N PRO A 33 25.01 6.69 0.58
CA PRO A 33 26.10 6.95 1.50
C PRO A 33 25.68 7.85 2.68
N ASP A 34 24.65 8.68 2.48
CA ASP A 34 24.06 9.64 3.42
C ASP A 34 22.71 9.15 4.00
N TRP A 35 22.46 7.85 4.00
CA TRP A 35 21.19 7.27 4.45
C TRP A 35 20.77 7.70 5.87
N GLN A 36 21.73 7.95 6.76
CA GLN A 36 21.50 8.40 8.13
C GLN A 36 20.87 9.80 8.22
N GLU A 37 21.09 10.65 7.21
CA GLU A 37 20.49 11.99 7.15
C GLU A 37 19.05 11.96 6.60
N ARG A 38 18.65 10.82 6.01
CA ARG A 38 17.36 10.64 5.32
C ARG A 38 16.34 9.86 6.14
N ILE A 39 16.76 9.23 7.24
CA ILE A 39 15.88 8.55 8.20
C ILE A 39 15.25 9.55 9.17
N VAL A 40 14.01 9.28 9.58
CA VAL A 40 13.27 10.13 10.53
C VAL A 40 12.86 9.36 11.77
N LEU A 41 12.58 8.05 11.64
CA LEU A 41 12.01 7.22 12.70
C LEU A 41 13.01 6.20 13.27
N THR A 42 13.96 5.75 12.47
CA THR A 42 15.03 4.84 12.88
C THR A 42 15.96 5.59 13.85
N PRO A 43 16.22 5.05 15.05
CA PRO A 43 17.06 5.73 16.04
C PRO A 43 18.53 5.76 15.63
N ASP A 44 19.23 6.84 15.99
CA ASP A 44 20.67 7.05 15.69
C ASP A 44 21.60 5.95 16.23
N SER A 45 21.11 5.14 17.18
CA SER A 45 21.83 3.97 17.68
C SER A 45 22.02 2.88 16.61
N VAL A 46 21.19 2.88 15.57
CA VAL A 46 21.27 1.92 14.46
C VAL A 46 22.43 2.31 13.53
N LYS A 47 23.42 1.43 13.45
CA LYS A 47 24.59 1.60 12.58
C LYS A 47 24.55 0.75 11.32
N ASP A 48 23.73 -0.30 11.31
CA ASP A 48 23.57 -1.17 10.14
C ASP A 48 22.41 -0.65 9.27
N PRO A 49 22.64 -0.29 8.01
CA PRO A 49 21.58 0.18 7.11
C PRO A 49 20.51 -0.89 6.81
N ARG A 50 20.77 -2.17 7.11
CA ARG A 50 19.77 -3.24 6.99
C ARG A 50 18.67 -3.12 8.02
N ASP A 51 18.99 -2.56 9.19
CA ASP A 51 18.09 -2.40 10.33
C ASP A 51 17.25 -1.10 10.25
N ILE A 52 17.37 -0.33 9.16
CA ILE A 52 16.50 0.82 8.89
C ILE A 52 15.04 0.37 8.89
N TYR A 53 14.21 1.07 9.66
CA TYR A 53 12.80 0.80 9.79
C TYR A 53 12.09 0.86 8.45
N PHE A 54 11.09 -0.01 8.29
CA PHE A 54 10.28 -0.08 7.09
C PHE A 54 9.60 1.27 6.77
N PHE A 55 9.17 2.01 7.78
CA PHE A 55 8.54 3.31 7.59
C PHE A 55 9.50 4.34 6.98
N ASP A 56 10.77 4.38 7.37
CA ASP A 56 11.73 5.30 6.75
C ASP A 56 12.00 4.95 5.29
N LYS A 57 12.09 3.64 4.98
CA LYS A 57 12.17 3.17 3.58
C LYS A 57 10.95 3.63 2.76
N TRP A 58 9.76 3.64 3.37
CA TRP A 58 8.53 4.14 2.74
C TRP A 58 8.51 5.67 2.59
N VAL A 59 8.98 6.40 3.60
CA VAL A 59 9.09 7.87 3.55
C VAL A 59 10.07 8.27 2.45
N PHE A 60 11.22 7.61 2.37
CA PHE A 60 12.17 7.79 1.29
C PHE A 60 11.56 7.49 -0.08
N ALA A 61 10.87 6.36 -0.24
CA ALA A 61 10.18 6.03 -1.49
C ALA A 61 9.12 7.07 -1.88
N PHE A 62 8.43 7.66 -0.89
CA PHE A 62 7.48 8.75 -1.11
C PHE A 62 8.16 10.04 -1.56
N GLN A 63 9.30 10.40 -0.98
CA GLN A 63 10.08 11.58 -1.38
C GLN A 63 10.66 11.43 -2.79
N THR A 64 11.20 10.25 -3.11
CA THR A 64 11.87 10.00 -4.39
C THR A 64 10.87 9.74 -5.53
N TYR A 65 9.79 9.00 -5.28
CA TYR A 65 8.78 8.66 -6.28
C TYR A 65 7.34 8.86 -5.76
N PRO A 66 6.93 10.11 -5.48
CA PRO A 66 5.65 10.41 -4.83
C PRO A 66 4.45 9.87 -5.61
N VAL A 67 4.49 9.95 -6.94
CA VAL A 67 3.40 9.48 -7.82
C VAL A 67 3.10 7.99 -7.60
N ARG A 68 4.14 7.15 -7.43
CA ARG A 68 3.97 5.70 -7.25
C ARG A 68 3.28 5.41 -5.92
N THR A 69 3.76 6.04 -4.87
CA THR A 69 3.27 5.87 -3.50
C THR A 69 1.85 6.43 -3.34
N ILE A 70 1.54 7.59 -3.94
CA ILE A 70 0.17 8.14 -3.96
C ILE A 70 -0.78 7.22 -4.73
N THR A 71 -0.35 6.69 -5.87
CA THR A 71 -1.16 5.74 -6.66
C THR A 71 -1.47 4.48 -5.86
N PHE A 72 -0.48 3.94 -5.12
CA PHE A 72 -0.71 2.84 -4.19
C PHE A 72 -1.75 3.19 -3.14
N LEU A 73 -1.60 4.31 -2.44
CA LEU A 73 -2.52 4.72 -1.37
C LEU A 73 -3.96 4.89 -1.88
N LEU A 74 -4.14 5.53 -3.03
CA LEU A 74 -5.46 5.73 -3.64
C LEU A 74 -6.10 4.40 -4.07
N SER A 75 -5.34 3.56 -4.77
CA SER A 75 -5.84 2.26 -5.24
C SER A 75 -6.13 1.30 -4.09
N ALA A 76 -5.27 1.25 -3.07
CA ALA A 76 -5.48 0.44 -1.87
C ALA A 76 -6.73 0.89 -1.10
N SER A 77 -6.93 2.20 -0.94
CA SER A 77 -8.12 2.75 -0.30
C SER A 77 -9.40 2.40 -1.05
N ALA A 78 -9.36 2.45 -2.39
CA ALA A 78 -10.47 2.04 -3.23
C ALA A 78 -10.77 0.53 -3.07
N VAL A 79 -9.74 -0.32 -3.10
CA VAL A 79 -9.87 -1.78 -2.88
C VAL A 79 -10.53 -2.08 -1.53
N VAL A 80 -10.09 -1.43 -0.46
CA VAL A 80 -10.69 -1.57 0.88
C VAL A 80 -12.16 -1.15 0.87
N GLY A 81 -12.48 0.00 0.25
CA GLY A 81 -13.85 0.46 0.08
C GLY A 81 -14.74 -0.55 -0.67
N PHE A 82 -14.23 -1.14 -1.75
CA PHE A 82 -14.92 -2.20 -2.48
C PHE A 82 -15.12 -3.45 -1.63
N CYS A 83 -14.11 -3.90 -0.88
CA CYS A 83 -14.23 -5.04 0.04
C CYS A 83 -15.36 -4.81 1.06
N ILE A 84 -15.40 -3.64 1.70
CA ILE A 84 -16.46 -3.27 2.65
C ILE A 84 -17.83 -3.29 1.96
N PHE A 85 -17.93 -2.73 0.76
CA PHE A 85 -19.17 -2.72 -0.02
C PHE A 85 -19.66 -4.13 -0.34
N PHE A 86 -18.78 -5.02 -0.84
CA PHE A 86 -19.12 -6.39 -1.18
C PHE A 86 -19.54 -7.21 0.05
N VAL A 87 -18.80 -7.06 1.17
CA VAL A 87 -19.13 -7.71 2.44
C VAL A 87 -20.52 -7.28 2.93
N ARG A 88 -20.80 -5.96 2.97
CA ARG A 88 -22.11 -5.44 3.36
C ARG A 88 -23.23 -5.95 2.45
N LYS A 89 -23.00 -5.98 1.14
CA LYS A 89 -23.97 -6.49 0.18
C LYS A 89 -24.25 -7.98 0.38
N PHE A 90 -23.21 -8.78 0.64
CA PHE A 90 -23.33 -10.20 0.90
C PHE A 90 -24.14 -10.48 2.17
N ILE A 91 -23.84 -9.74 3.26
CA ILE A 91 -24.59 -9.84 4.52
C ILE A 91 -26.07 -9.51 4.32
N ARG A 92 -26.40 -8.43 3.60
CA ARG A 92 -27.80 -8.04 3.32
C ARG A 92 -28.55 -9.11 2.52
N LYS A 93 -27.91 -9.68 1.49
CA LYS A 93 -28.52 -10.76 0.69
C LYS A 93 -28.80 -12.01 1.53
N ARG A 94 -27.88 -12.37 2.44
CA ARG A 94 -28.07 -13.52 3.33
C ARG A 94 -29.26 -13.34 4.28
N LYS A 95 -29.47 -12.14 4.84
CA LYS A 95 -30.62 -11.83 5.69
C LYS A 95 -31.96 -11.96 4.95
N SER A 96 -32.05 -11.37 3.76
CA SER A 96 -33.28 -11.45 2.94
C SER A 96 -33.65 -12.87 2.53
N ASN A 97 -32.67 -13.77 2.38
CA ASN A 97 -32.92 -15.19 2.05
C ASN A 97 -33.33 -16.04 3.26
N GLN A 98 -33.24 -15.53 4.49
CA GLN A 98 -33.70 -16.22 5.71
C GLN A 98 -35.11 -15.81 6.13
N GLU A 99 -35.66 -14.74 5.55
CA GLU A 99 -37.01 -14.24 5.82
C GLU A 99 -38.07 -14.75 4.82
N ILE A 100 -37.66 -15.59 3.85
CA ILE A 100 -38.51 -16.28 2.85
C ILE A 100 -38.50 -17.77 3.18
#